data_AF-A0A1M7L504-F1
#
_entry.id   AF-A0A1M7L504-F1
#
_cell.length_a   1.000
_cell.length_b   1.000
_cell.length_c   1.000
_cell.angle_alpha   90.00
_cell.angle_beta   90.00
_cell.angle_gamma   90.00
#
_symmetry.space_group_name_H-M   'P 1'
#
loop_
_entity.id
_entity.type
_entity.pdbx_description
1 polymer ?
#
loop_
_entity_poly.entity_id
_entity_poly.type
_entity_poly.pdbx_seq_one_letter_code
_entity_poly.pdbx_strand_id
1 'polypeptide(L)'
;MNKKIKAFIGSALIGGMLLGAGNLVFAQNTGDTSADSSKAAVVEQAPFKGGFRHGKKGPGMFLKEDILSELAEKGIISSEQVEKVKEYVEQKMEQERQQIQQQRRQQIEEALQKLVESGTITSEKKDKILAYLDEKEAQRQQEMEKIKNMTEEERKAYFEEKKSSLQKRSKYFMLQELVDKGILTEDEAKAVMQAIHPAKRPVPNTSTSSSVES
;
A
#
# COMPACT_ATOMS: atom_id res chain seq x y z
N MET A 1 12.02 -48.99 16.33
CA MET A 1 12.02 -48.86 17.81
C MET A 1 12.65 -47.52 18.18
N ASN A 2 12.07 -46.88 19.21
CA ASN A 2 12.52 -45.68 19.94
C ASN A 2 12.12 -44.32 19.36
N LYS A 3 11.60 -43.34 20.12
CA LYS A 3 11.01 -43.30 21.48
C LYS A 3 10.13 -42.03 21.54
N LYS A 4 9.02 -42.11 22.28
CA LYS A 4 8.01 -41.07 22.51
C LYS A 4 8.56 -39.91 23.34
N ILE A 5 8.06 -38.69 23.11
CA ILE A 5 7.92 -37.67 24.17
C ILE A 5 6.52 -37.05 24.06
N LYS A 6 5.73 -37.20 25.12
CA LYS A 6 4.42 -36.57 25.34
C LYS A 6 4.55 -35.60 26.54
N ALA A 7 3.96 -34.41 26.36
CA ALA A 7 3.23 -33.52 27.29
C ALA A 7 3.82 -33.05 28.64
N PHE A 8 3.63 -31.74 28.92
CA PHE A 8 3.37 -31.10 30.23
C PHE A 8 2.66 -29.74 29.93
N ILE A 9 1.36 -29.56 30.16
CA ILE A 9 0.65 -29.05 31.36
C ILE A 9 1.33 -27.84 32.03
N GLY A 10 0.61 -26.71 32.05
CA GLY A 10 0.97 -25.51 32.81
C GLY A 10 -0.14 -24.45 32.77
N SER A 11 -1.29 -24.75 33.36
CA SER A 11 -2.35 -23.79 33.69
C SER A 11 -1.87 -22.82 34.78
N ALA A 12 -1.99 -21.51 34.56
CA ALA A 12 -1.91 -20.50 35.61
C ALA A 12 -3.05 -19.49 35.49
N LEU A 13 -4.01 -19.67 36.39
CA LEU A 13 -5.07 -18.75 36.79
C LEU A 13 -4.43 -17.61 37.59
N ILE A 14 -4.60 -16.35 37.16
CA ILE A 14 -4.47 -15.19 38.05
C ILE A 14 -5.69 -14.31 37.82
N GLY A 15 -6.65 -14.43 38.72
CA GLY A 15 -7.71 -13.46 38.93
C GLY A 15 -7.20 -12.24 39.70
N GLY A 16 -7.92 -11.12 39.59
CA GLY A 16 -7.62 -9.92 40.38
C GLY A 16 -8.35 -8.65 39.92
N MET A 17 -9.67 -8.66 40.03
CA MET A 17 -10.52 -7.57 40.54
C MET A 17 -9.86 -6.20 40.79
N LEU A 18 -10.35 -5.15 40.12
CA LEU A 18 -10.29 -3.76 40.61
C LEU A 18 -11.65 -3.09 40.39
N LEU A 19 -12.47 -3.15 41.44
CA LEU A 19 -13.57 -2.24 41.73
C LEU A 19 -13.00 -0.86 42.07
N GLY A 20 -13.68 0.22 41.66
CA GLY A 20 -13.59 1.48 42.40
C GLY A 20 -13.71 2.76 41.58
N ALA A 21 -14.96 3.23 41.47
CA ALA A 21 -15.43 4.62 41.58
C ALA A 21 -14.52 5.79 41.12
N GLY A 22 -15.05 6.58 40.18
CA GLY A 22 -14.59 7.95 39.92
C GLY A 22 -15.53 8.66 38.94
N ASN A 23 -16.40 9.51 39.48
CA ASN A 23 -17.35 10.35 38.73
C ASN A 23 -16.63 11.24 37.70
N LEU A 24 -17.10 11.29 36.44
CA LEU A 24 -16.86 12.44 35.57
C LEU A 24 -18.18 13.17 35.34
N VAL A 25 -18.36 14.26 36.09
CA VAL A 25 -19.39 15.27 35.87
C VAL A 25 -18.94 16.14 34.69
N PHE A 26 -19.78 16.23 33.66
CA PHE A 26 -19.61 17.20 32.58
C PHE A 26 -19.88 18.61 33.11
N ALA A 27 -18.86 19.47 33.09
CA ALA A 27 -19.02 20.89 33.35
C ALA A 27 -19.76 21.55 32.17
N GLN A 28 -21.03 21.87 32.39
CA GLN A 28 -21.84 22.71 31.53
C GLN A 28 -21.49 24.17 31.86
N ASN A 29 -20.73 24.83 31.00
CA ASN A 29 -20.47 26.27 31.12
C ASN A 29 -21.61 27.04 30.46
N THR A 30 -22.63 27.38 31.26
CA THR A 30 -23.65 28.38 30.91
C THR A 30 -23.10 29.77 31.22
N GLY A 31 -22.62 30.45 30.18
CA GLY A 31 -22.38 31.88 30.18
C GLY A 31 -23.23 32.51 29.11
N ASP A 32 -24.50 32.76 29.42
CA ASP A 32 -25.34 33.68 28.66
C ASP A 32 -24.77 35.10 28.81
N THR A 33 -24.36 35.69 27.68
CA THR A 33 -24.42 37.14 27.51
C THR A 33 -25.26 37.42 26.28
N SER A 34 -26.37 38.07 26.56
CA SER A 34 -27.43 38.53 25.68
C SER A 34 -26.98 39.59 24.67
N ALA A 35 -27.58 39.50 23.49
CA ALA A 35 -27.95 40.58 22.57
C ALA A 35 -26.83 41.45 21.96
N ASP A 36 -26.50 41.19 20.69
CA ASP A 36 -26.93 42.10 19.62
C ASP A 36 -26.90 41.39 18.26
N SER A 37 -28.04 41.39 17.58
CA SER A 37 -28.23 40.88 16.22
C SER A 37 -28.14 42.06 15.26
N SER A 38 -27.01 42.26 14.56
CA SER A 38 -26.96 42.85 13.21
C SER A 38 -25.53 43.17 12.73
N LYS A 39 -24.76 42.14 12.36
CA LYS A 39 -23.87 42.22 11.18
C LYS A 39 -23.29 40.84 10.90
N ALA A 40 -24.00 40.08 10.08
CA ALA A 40 -23.36 39.02 9.32
C ALA A 40 -22.37 39.68 8.36
N ALA A 41 -21.12 39.85 8.80
CA ALA A 41 -20.01 39.93 7.87
C ALA A 41 -19.92 38.54 7.26
N VAL A 42 -20.55 38.40 6.10
CA VAL A 42 -20.31 37.32 5.15
C VAL A 42 -18.80 37.29 4.94
N VAL A 43 -18.10 36.39 5.65
CA VAL A 43 -16.77 35.96 5.24
C VAL A 43 -17.03 35.17 3.99
N GLU A 44 -16.96 35.89 2.87
CA GLU A 44 -16.87 35.36 1.54
C GLU A 44 -15.80 34.26 1.58
N GLN A 45 -16.25 33.01 1.57
CA GLN A 45 -15.40 31.89 1.24
C GLN A 45 -14.86 32.17 -0.15
N ALA A 46 -13.67 32.76 -0.21
CA ALA A 46 -12.92 32.83 -1.43
C ALA A 46 -12.88 31.39 -1.98
N PRO A 47 -13.34 31.14 -3.21
CA PRO A 47 -13.21 29.81 -3.79
C PRO A 47 -11.72 29.52 -3.80
N PHE A 48 -11.30 28.49 -3.07
CA PHE A 48 -9.94 27.97 -3.12
C PHE A 48 -9.72 27.41 -4.54
N LYS A 49 -9.46 28.32 -5.48
CA LYS A 49 -9.19 28.07 -6.89
C LYS A 49 -7.70 27.75 -7.07
N GLY A 50 -7.11 27.13 -6.06
CA GLY A 50 -5.89 26.36 -6.18
C GLY A 50 -6.32 24.90 -6.23
N GLY A 51 -6.71 24.43 -7.42
CA GLY A 51 -6.90 23.01 -7.62
C GLY A 51 -5.65 22.30 -7.09
N PHE A 52 -5.83 21.36 -6.16
CA PHE A 52 -4.82 20.37 -5.87
C PHE A 52 -4.56 19.64 -7.19
N ARG A 53 -3.61 20.17 -7.96
CA ARG A 53 -3.04 19.49 -9.10
C ARG A 53 -2.35 18.30 -8.45
N HIS A 54 -3.04 17.15 -8.42
CA HIS A 54 -2.41 15.85 -8.36
C HIS A 54 -1.54 15.74 -9.60
N GLY A 55 -0.39 16.42 -9.58
CA GLY A 55 0.73 16.09 -10.41
C GLY A 55 1.00 14.62 -10.15
N LYS A 56 1.01 13.83 -11.21
CA LYS A 56 1.49 12.45 -11.24
C LYS A 56 2.84 12.39 -10.50
N LYS A 57 2.81 12.13 -9.20
CA LYS A 57 3.94 11.75 -8.37
C LYS A 57 3.47 10.50 -7.63
N GLY A 58 4.32 9.48 -7.66
CA GLY A 58 3.96 8.09 -7.40
C GLY A 58 3.36 7.81 -6.01
N PRO A 59 2.98 6.54 -5.75
CA PRO A 59 2.35 6.16 -4.51
C PRO A 59 3.40 6.19 -3.38
N GLY A 60 3.51 7.33 -2.71
CA GLY A 60 4.44 7.53 -1.59
C GLY A 60 4.31 8.87 -0.88
N MET A 61 3.27 9.67 -1.18
CA MET A 61 3.12 11.02 -0.64
C MET A 61 2.05 11.05 0.46
N PHE A 62 2.31 10.40 1.59
CA PHE A 62 1.40 10.50 2.74
C PHE A 62 1.97 11.27 3.93
N LEU A 63 3.28 11.38 4.08
CA LEU A 63 3.92 12.32 5.00
C LEU A 63 5.27 12.66 4.38
N LYS A 64 5.40 13.80 3.71
CA LYS A 64 6.75 14.26 3.35
C LYS A 64 7.47 14.57 4.65
N GLU A 65 8.70 14.08 4.81
CA GLU A 65 9.56 14.42 5.95
C GLU A 65 9.61 15.94 6.19
N ASP A 66 9.46 16.72 5.12
CA ASP A 66 9.28 18.18 5.11
C ASP A 66 8.15 18.67 6.02
N ILE A 67 6.98 18.00 6.05
CA ILE A 67 5.82 18.48 6.82
C ILE A 67 6.02 18.26 8.32
N LEU A 68 6.57 17.11 8.72
CA LEU A 68 6.82 16.84 10.14
C LEU A 68 7.94 17.75 10.68
N SER A 69 8.95 18.02 9.86
CA SER A 69 10.05 18.91 10.21
C SER A 69 9.58 20.36 10.32
N GLU A 70 8.74 20.83 9.38
CA GLU A 70 8.13 22.17 9.44
C GLU A 70 7.23 22.36 10.68
N LEU A 71 6.50 21.32 11.09
CA LEU A 71 5.69 21.35 12.32
C LEU A 71 6.56 21.44 13.58
N ALA A 72 7.71 20.78 13.60
CA ALA A 72 8.66 20.88 14.70
C ALA A 72 9.36 22.25 14.75
N GLU A 73 9.76 22.80 13.60
CA GLU A 73 10.34 24.15 13.50
C GLU A 73 9.37 25.24 13.98
N LYS A 74 8.08 25.08 13.68
CA LYS A 74 7.01 25.97 14.18
C LYS A 74 6.67 25.73 15.66
N GLY A 75 7.33 24.78 16.32
CA GLY A 75 7.09 24.43 17.73
C GLY A 75 5.70 23.85 17.99
N ILE A 76 5.01 23.37 16.95
CA ILE A 76 3.67 22.77 17.07
C ILE A 76 3.78 21.36 17.69
N ILE A 77 4.86 20.66 17.38
CA ILE A 77 5.22 19.35 17.94
C ILE A 77 6.69 19.35 18.35
N SER A 78 7.09 18.45 19.26
CA SER A 78 8.49 18.26 19.63
C SER A 78 9.23 17.35 18.64
N SER A 79 10.57 17.43 18.65
CA SER A 79 11.43 16.52 17.88
C SER A 79 11.18 15.05 18.25
N GLU A 80 11.00 14.76 19.54
CA GLU A 80 10.66 13.41 20.00
C GLU A 80 9.31 12.91 19.46
N GLN A 81 8.33 13.81 19.30
CA GLN A 81 7.04 13.46 18.68
C GLN A 81 7.20 13.19 17.18
N VAL A 82 8.08 13.92 16.48
CA VAL A 82 8.40 13.65 15.08
C VAL A 82 8.97 12.25 14.91
N GLU A 83 9.94 11.85 15.73
CA GLU A 83 10.55 10.52 15.67
C GLU A 83 9.52 9.41 15.89
N LYS A 84 8.69 9.53 16.93
CA LYS A 84 7.61 8.55 17.22
C LYS A 84 6.61 8.44 16.07
N VAL A 85 6.24 9.55 15.43
CA VAL A 85 5.34 9.54 14.27
C VAL A 85 6.01 8.88 13.07
N LYS A 86 7.29 9.17 12.81
CA LYS A 86 8.05 8.53 11.72
C LYS A 86 8.12 7.01 11.91
N GLU A 87 8.50 6.55 13.10
CA GLU A 87 8.55 5.13 13.43
C GLU A 87 7.19 4.45 13.27
N TYR A 88 6.13 5.04 13.82
CA TYR A 88 4.77 4.49 13.71
C TYR A 88 4.31 4.37 12.26
N VAL A 89 4.52 5.41 11.46
CA VAL A 89 4.13 5.46 10.05
C VAL A 89 4.94 4.44 9.24
N GLU A 90 6.25 4.36 9.47
CA GLU A 90 7.10 3.39 8.79
C GLU A 90 6.67 1.95 9.11
N GLN A 91 6.43 1.65 10.39
CA GLN A 91 5.95 0.35 10.83
C GLN A 91 4.58 0.01 10.22
N LYS A 92 3.64 0.96 10.21
CA LYS A 92 2.32 0.77 9.59
C LYS A 92 2.41 0.52 8.10
N MET A 93 3.22 1.31 7.39
CA MET A 93 3.45 1.15 5.97
C MET A 93 4.11 -0.20 5.65
N GLU A 94 5.02 -0.68 6.49
CA GLU A 94 5.63 -1.99 6.33
C GLU A 94 4.64 -3.14 6.54
N GLN A 95 3.80 -3.06 7.58
CA GLN A 95 2.70 -4.01 7.79
C GLN A 95 1.75 -4.07 6.60
N GLU A 96 1.30 -2.91 6.10
CA GLU A 96 0.42 -2.84 4.93
C GLU A 96 1.10 -3.38 3.67
N ARG A 97 2.38 -3.05 3.45
CA ARG A 97 3.15 -3.59 2.32
C ARG A 97 3.22 -5.11 2.37
N GLN A 98 3.51 -5.70 3.52
CA GLN A 98 3.57 -7.16 3.70
C GLN A 98 2.20 -7.80 3.42
N GLN A 99 1.12 -7.23 3.95
CA GLN A 99 -0.24 -7.72 3.69
C GLN A 99 -0.61 -7.67 2.21
N ILE A 100 -0.36 -6.54 1.55
CA ILE A 100 -0.63 -6.38 0.11
C ILE A 100 0.21 -7.37 -0.72
N GLN A 101 1.47 -7.59 -0.35
CA GLN A 101 2.33 -8.57 -1.03
C GLN A 101 1.78 -10.00 -0.88
N GLN A 102 1.37 -10.40 0.32
CA GLN A 102 0.77 -11.71 0.57
C GLN A 102 -0.51 -11.91 -0.24
N GLN A 103 -1.42 -10.92 -0.22
CA GLN A 103 -2.66 -10.97 -0.99
C GLN A 103 -2.40 -11.07 -2.50
N ARG A 104 -1.45 -10.29 -3.02
CA ARG A 104 -1.07 -10.37 -4.44
C ARG A 104 -0.47 -11.72 -4.78
N ARG A 105 0.36 -12.29 -3.91
CA ARG A 105 0.97 -13.61 -4.13
C ARG A 105 -0.08 -14.70 -4.22
N GLN A 106 -1.07 -14.69 -3.32
CA GLN A 106 -2.21 -15.61 -3.37
C GLN A 106 -3.02 -15.45 -4.66
N GLN A 107 -3.35 -14.22 -5.06
CA GLN A 107 -4.08 -13.97 -6.30
C GLN A 107 -3.34 -14.47 -7.55
N ILE A 108 -2.01 -14.28 -7.60
CA ILE A 108 -1.16 -14.79 -8.68
C ILE A 108 -1.17 -16.31 -8.68
N GLU A 109 -0.99 -16.95 -7.52
CA GLU A 109 -0.96 -18.40 -7.40
C GLU A 109 -2.28 -19.04 -7.86
N GLU A 110 -3.43 -18.47 -7.43
CA GLU A 110 -4.76 -18.89 -7.87
C GLU A 110 -4.97 -18.69 -9.38
N ALA A 111 -4.52 -17.56 -9.93
CA ALA A 111 -4.62 -17.28 -11.35
C ALA A 111 -3.80 -18.28 -12.18
N LEU A 112 -2.57 -18.60 -11.75
CA LEU A 112 -1.75 -19.62 -12.39
C LEU A 112 -2.34 -21.02 -12.24
N GLN A 113 -2.92 -21.34 -11.08
CA GLN A 113 -3.58 -22.62 -10.85
C GLN A 113 -4.73 -22.85 -11.85
N LYS A 114 -5.55 -21.82 -12.12
CA LYS A 114 -6.60 -21.89 -13.15
C LYS A 114 -6.05 -22.16 -14.55
N LEU A 115 -4.87 -21.64 -14.88
CA LEU A 115 -4.20 -21.91 -16.16
C LEU A 115 -3.63 -23.34 -16.23
N VAL A 116 -3.25 -23.93 -15.10
CA VAL A 116 -2.89 -25.35 -15.02
C VAL A 116 -4.13 -26.22 -15.24
N GLU A 117 -5.23 -25.90 -14.57
CA GLU A 117 -6.50 -26.62 -14.70
C GLU A 117 -7.08 -26.56 -16.12
N SER A 118 -6.91 -25.43 -16.82
CA SER A 118 -7.30 -25.31 -18.23
C SER A 118 -6.32 -25.96 -19.20
N GLY A 119 -5.21 -26.51 -18.73
CA GLY A 119 -4.16 -27.12 -19.55
C GLY A 119 -3.33 -26.10 -20.35
N THR A 120 -3.45 -24.81 -20.07
CA THR A 120 -2.70 -23.75 -20.76
C THR A 120 -1.23 -23.79 -20.37
N ILE A 121 -0.92 -24.10 -19.11
CA ILE A 121 0.44 -24.31 -18.63
C ILE A 121 0.50 -25.61 -17.81
N THR A 122 1.69 -26.15 -17.58
CA THR A 122 1.89 -27.29 -16.69
C THR A 122 2.13 -26.84 -15.24
N SER A 123 1.96 -27.76 -14.27
CA SER A 123 2.33 -27.49 -12.87
C SER A 123 3.79 -27.07 -12.74
N GLU A 124 4.70 -27.72 -13.47
CA GLU A 124 6.13 -27.37 -13.47
C GLU A 124 6.38 -25.94 -13.98
N LYS A 125 5.62 -25.50 -14.99
CA LYS A 125 5.71 -24.11 -15.50
C LYS A 125 5.19 -23.12 -14.45
N LYS A 126 4.07 -23.43 -13.77
CA LYS A 126 3.56 -22.63 -12.64
C LYS A 126 4.64 -22.44 -11.57
N ASP A 127 5.28 -23.52 -11.15
CA ASP A 127 6.30 -23.48 -10.09
C ASP A 127 7.51 -22.62 -10.50
N LYS A 128 7.94 -22.73 -11.77
CA LYS A 128 9.01 -21.89 -12.32
C LYS A 128 8.63 -20.40 -12.40
N ILE A 129 7.38 -20.09 -12.74
CA ILE A 129 6.88 -18.71 -12.74
C ILE A 129 6.90 -18.14 -11.31
N LEU A 130 6.40 -18.91 -10.32
CA LEU A 130 6.38 -18.48 -8.92
C LEU A 130 7.79 -18.25 -8.38
N ALA A 131 8.71 -19.19 -8.63
CA ALA A 131 10.12 -19.05 -8.24
C ALA A 131 10.78 -17.79 -8.85
N TYR A 132 10.50 -17.51 -10.12
CA TYR A 132 10.99 -16.31 -10.79
C TYR A 132 10.42 -15.03 -10.18
N LEU A 133 9.14 -15.00 -9.83
CA LEU A 133 8.52 -13.85 -9.18
C LEU A 133 9.10 -13.61 -7.78
N ASP A 134 9.33 -14.67 -7.00
CA ASP A 134 9.97 -14.61 -5.69
C ASP A 134 11.42 -14.07 -5.80
N GLU A 135 12.18 -14.52 -6.81
CA GLU A 135 13.53 -13.98 -7.10
C GLU A 135 13.51 -12.48 -7.41
N LYS A 136 12.59 -12.04 -8.29
CA LYS A 136 12.46 -10.60 -8.64
C LYS A 136 11.99 -9.75 -7.47
N GLU A 137 11.17 -10.29 -6.56
CA GLU A 137 10.77 -9.59 -5.35
C GLU A 137 11.96 -9.42 -4.40
N ALA A 138 12.76 -10.47 -4.19
CA ALA A 138 13.97 -10.39 -3.37
C ALA A 138 14.98 -9.37 -3.93
N GLN A 139 15.18 -9.34 -5.25
CA GLN A 139 16.02 -8.32 -5.91
C GLN A 139 15.50 -6.91 -5.66
N ARG A 140 14.17 -6.72 -5.72
CA ARG A 140 13.55 -5.41 -5.47
C ARG A 140 13.68 -4.99 -4.01
N GLN A 141 13.55 -5.90 -3.05
CA GLN A 141 13.74 -5.62 -1.63
C GLN A 141 15.18 -5.17 -1.36
N GLN A 142 16.17 -5.87 -1.91
CA GLN A 142 17.58 -5.46 -1.81
C GLN A 142 17.84 -4.10 -2.48
N GLU A 143 17.21 -3.83 -3.63
CA GLU A 143 17.30 -2.52 -4.30
C GLU A 143 16.71 -1.42 -3.41
N MET A 144 15.58 -1.69 -2.75
CA MET A 144 14.93 -0.75 -1.83
C MET A 144 15.76 -0.48 -0.57
N GLU A 145 16.39 -1.50 0.01
CA GLU A 145 17.31 -1.32 1.15
C GLU A 145 18.49 -0.42 0.80
N LYS A 146 19.07 -0.60 -0.40
CA LYS A 146 20.13 0.28 -0.91
C LYS A 146 19.63 1.71 -1.04
N ILE A 147 18.44 1.91 -1.64
CA ILE A 147 17.86 3.24 -1.86
C ILE A 147 17.50 3.94 -0.54
N LYS A 148 17.06 3.19 0.47
CA LYS A 148 16.71 3.73 1.80
C LYS A 148 17.92 4.37 2.49
N ASN A 149 19.10 3.79 2.29
CA ASN A 149 20.34 4.27 2.89
C ASN A 149 21.05 5.36 2.07
N MET A 150 20.56 5.69 0.87
CA MET A 150 21.11 6.75 0.02
C MET A 150 20.60 8.14 0.44
N THR A 151 21.48 9.14 0.32
CA THR A 151 21.13 10.56 0.41
C THR A 151 20.19 10.97 -0.73
N GLU A 152 19.57 12.15 -0.63
CA GLU A 152 18.67 12.63 -1.69
C GLU A 152 19.39 12.83 -3.03
N GLU A 153 20.63 13.31 -3.00
CA GLU A 153 21.46 13.52 -4.19
C GLU A 153 21.86 12.20 -4.86
N GLU A 154 22.33 11.23 -4.07
CA GLU A 154 22.66 9.88 -4.56
C GLU A 154 21.42 9.17 -5.11
N ARG A 155 20.28 9.31 -4.43
CA ARG A 155 19.00 8.74 -4.88
C ARG A 155 18.56 9.34 -6.21
N LYS A 156 18.70 10.66 -6.39
CA LYS A 156 18.40 11.33 -7.67
C LYS A 156 19.30 10.79 -8.78
N ALA A 157 20.61 10.75 -8.55
CA ALA A 157 21.57 10.21 -9.52
C ALA A 157 21.27 8.75 -9.88
N TYR A 158 20.97 7.92 -8.87
CA TYR A 158 20.58 6.51 -9.06
C TYR A 158 19.38 6.35 -10.00
N PHE A 159 18.31 7.12 -9.78
CA PHE A 159 17.12 7.04 -10.61
C PHE A 159 17.32 7.65 -12.00
N GLU A 160 18.17 8.67 -12.15
CA GLU A 160 18.53 9.22 -13.46
C GLU A 160 19.30 8.20 -14.30
N GLU A 161 20.30 7.52 -13.71
CA GLU A 161 21.05 6.46 -14.37
C GLU A 161 20.13 5.29 -14.77
N LYS A 162 19.25 4.88 -13.85
CA LYS A 162 18.31 3.77 -14.09
C LYS A 162 17.13 4.12 -14.97
N LYS A 163 16.90 5.39 -15.32
CA LYS A 163 15.72 5.87 -16.07
C LYS A 163 15.49 5.12 -17.37
N SER A 164 16.55 4.83 -18.13
CA SER A 164 16.47 4.08 -19.39
C SER A 164 16.05 2.62 -19.18
N SER A 165 16.51 1.99 -18.11
CA SER A 165 16.14 0.63 -17.71
C SER A 165 14.70 0.56 -17.18
N LEU A 166 14.24 1.59 -16.46
CA LEU A 166 12.88 1.70 -15.95
C LEU A 166 11.87 1.92 -17.09
N GLN A 167 12.24 2.69 -18.11
CA GLN A 167 11.40 2.94 -19.28
C GLN A 167 11.23 1.70 -20.15
N LYS A 168 12.18 0.76 -20.12
CA LYS A 168 12.11 -0.53 -20.81
C LYS A 168 11.33 -1.62 -20.04
N ARG A 169 10.96 -1.39 -18.77
CA ARG A 169 10.10 -2.30 -17.99
C ARG A 169 8.63 -2.20 -18.46
N SER A 170 8.37 -2.64 -19.68
CA SER A 170 7.02 -3.00 -20.11
C SER A 170 6.50 -4.13 -19.20
N LYS A 171 5.19 -4.17 -18.94
CA LYS A 171 4.56 -5.27 -18.18
C LYS A 171 4.78 -6.64 -18.85
N TYR A 172 4.98 -6.65 -20.17
CA TYR A 172 5.37 -7.84 -20.93
C TYR A 172 6.80 -8.29 -20.64
N PHE A 173 7.69 -7.38 -20.22
CA PHE A 173 9.12 -7.64 -20.08
C PHE A 173 9.42 -8.70 -19.01
N MET A 174 8.64 -8.75 -17.92
CA MET A 174 8.85 -9.76 -16.87
C MET A 174 8.59 -11.18 -17.37
N LEU A 175 7.60 -11.38 -18.23
CA LEU A 175 7.30 -12.68 -18.80
C LEU A 175 8.15 -12.98 -20.04
N GLN A 176 8.66 -11.95 -20.72
CA GLN A 176 9.60 -12.10 -21.83
C GLN A 176 10.84 -12.87 -21.39
N GLU A 177 11.41 -12.58 -20.22
CA GLU A 177 12.56 -13.35 -19.69
C GLU A 177 12.23 -14.84 -19.50
N LEU A 178 10.97 -15.18 -19.19
CA LEU A 178 10.53 -16.58 -19.07
C LEU A 178 10.36 -17.24 -20.44
N VAL A 179 9.97 -16.47 -21.46
CA VAL A 179 9.92 -16.93 -22.86
C VAL A 179 11.33 -17.16 -23.39
N ASP A 180 12.23 -16.20 -23.18
CA ASP A 180 13.62 -16.28 -23.63
C ASP A 180 14.36 -17.47 -22.97
N LYS A 181 14.01 -17.82 -21.73
CA LYS A 181 14.51 -19.01 -21.01
C LYS A 181 13.84 -20.33 -21.46
N GLY A 182 12.89 -20.28 -22.39
CA GLY A 182 12.13 -21.44 -22.86
C GLY A 182 11.21 -22.06 -21.81
N ILE A 183 10.87 -21.31 -20.75
CA ILE A 183 9.95 -21.76 -19.69
C ILE A 183 8.50 -21.63 -20.19
N LEU A 184 8.22 -20.54 -20.90
CA LEU A 184 6.92 -20.24 -21.50
C LEU A 184 7.03 -20.11 -23.02
N THR A 185 5.94 -20.40 -23.72
CA THR A 185 5.72 -19.91 -25.09
C THR A 185 5.18 -18.48 -25.05
N GLU A 186 5.19 -17.78 -26.19
CA GLU A 186 4.60 -16.44 -26.29
C GLU A 186 3.11 -16.42 -25.92
N ASP A 187 2.36 -17.44 -26.38
CA ASP A 187 0.93 -17.58 -26.09
C ASP A 187 0.67 -17.86 -24.60
N GLU A 188 1.48 -18.71 -23.98
CA GLU A 188 1.42 -18.97 -22.54
C GLU A 188 1.75 -17.71 -21.74
N ALA A 189 2.79 -16.96 -22.13
CA ALA A 189 3.15 -15.71 -21.49
C ALA A 189 2.02 -14.66 -21.58
N LYS A 190 1.34 -14.57 -22.73
CA LYS A 190 0.17 -13.69 -22.88
C LYS A 190 -1.00 -14.13 -22.00
N ALA A 191 -1.29 -15.43 -21.93
CA ALA A 191 -2.34 -15.97 -21.07
C ALA A 191 -2.04 -15.71 -19.59
N VAL A 192 -0.80 -15.97 -19.15
CA VAL A 192 -0.32 -15.64 -17.81
C VAL A 192 -0.51 -14.16 -17.53
N MET A 193 -0.06 -13.28 -18.43
CA MET A 193 -0.20 -11.83 -18.28
C MET A 193 -1.66 -11.40 -18.05
N GLN A 194 -2.57 -11.92 -18.86
CA GLN A 194 -4.00 -11.60 -18.76
C GLN A 194 -4.61 -12.11 -17.44
N ALA A 195 -4.17 -13.28 -16.98
CA ALA A 195 -4.66 -13.88 -15.75
C ALA A 195 -4.20 -13.09 -14.51
N ILE A 196 -2.94 -12.67 -14.45
CA ILE A 196 -2.37 -11.98 -13.28
C ILE A 196 -2.58 -10.45 -13.31
N HIS A 197 -2.87 -9.88 -14.49
CA HIS A 197 -3.18 -8.47 -14.66
C HIS A 197 -4.38 -8.31 -15.61
N PRO A 198 -5.61 -8.63 -15.16
CA PRO A 198 -6.78 -8.44 -15.98
C PRO A 198 -6.88 -6.96 -16.38
N ALA A 199 -7.24 -6.71 -17.64
CA ALA A 199 -7.44 -5.36 -18.13
C ALA A 199 -8.41 -4.62 -17.20
N LYS A 200 -8.12 -3.34 -16.88
CA LYS A 200 -9.09 -2.47 -16.20
C LYS A 200 -10.39 -2.56 -16.99
N ARG A 201 -11.48 -3.00 -16.36
CA ARG A 201 -12.80 -3.07 -17.01
C ARG A 201 -13.09 -1.70 -17.64
N PRO A 202 -13.63 -1.64 -18.87
CA PRO A 202 -14.14 -0.39 -19.39
C PRO A 202 -15.16 0.16 -18.38
N VAL A 203 -15.00 1.43 -18.00
CA VAL A 203 -16.03 2.12 -17.21
C VAL A 203 -17.31 2.09 -18.03
N PRO A 204 -18.45 1.61 -17.49
CA PRO A 204 -19.71 1.66 -18.21
C PRO A 204 -20.02 3.14 -18.50
N ASN A 205 -20.16 3.50 -19.77
CA ASN A 205 -20.67 4.81 -20.16
C ASN A 205 -22.09 4.95 -19.61
N THR A 206 -22.28 5.78 -18.58
CA THR A 206 -23.61 6.08 -18.01
C THR A 206 -24.40 7.07 -18.87
N SER A 207 -24.28 7.00 -20.21
CA SER A 207 -24.89 7.96 -21.14
C SER A 207 -25.87 7.29 -22.12
N THR A 208 -26.59 6.28 -21.68
CA THR A 208 -27.81 5.79 -22.36
C THR A 208 -28.86 5.44 -21.32
N SER A 209 -29.33 6.46 -20.61
CA SER A 209 -30.58 6.45 -19.84
C SER A 209 -31.45 7.61 -20.35
N SER A 210 -31.82 7.56 -21.62
CA SER A 210 -32.99 8.28 -22.13
C SER A 210 -33.33 7.68 -23.49
N SER A 211 -34.23 6.71 -23.47
CA SER A 211 -35.18 6.39 -24.55
C SER A 211 -35.89 5.09 -24.21
N VAL A 212 -36.63 5.11 -23.11
CA VAL A 212 -37.87 4.33 -23.01
C VAL A 212 -38.84 5.26 -22.30
N GLU A 213 -39.73 5.89 -23.06
CA GLU A 213 -41.17 5.86 -22.80
C GLU A 213 -41.92 6.64 -23.89
N SER A 214 -42.76 5.86 -24.58
CA SER A 214 -44.07 6.19 -25.16
C SER A 214 -44.18 7.26 -26.25
#